data_AF-A0A1Q3AUP1-F1
#
_entry.id   AF-A0A1Q3AUP1-F1
#
_cell.length_a   1.000
_cell.length_b   1.000
_cell.length_c   1.000
_cell.angle_alpha   90.00
_cell.angle_beta   90.00
_cell.angle_gamma   90.00
#
_symmetry.space_group_name_H-M   'P 1'
#
loop_
_entity.id
_entity.type
_entity.pdbx_description
1 polymer ?
#
loop_
_entity_poly.entity_id
_entity_poly.type
_entity_poly.pdbx_seq_one_letter_code
_entity_poly.pdbx_strand_id
1 'polypeptide(L)'
;IKLKWASAGKVDCQALEHGFYLFKFDTVGRDWVIENDPWDIWGIHLVLRKWDSSFDMSRGYLWIYGGKGIGCVASSLGEPLYLGTATEATMRLAYARLCVEMPMFGPFPKSIKVYRPYGKIVEFVVEYTWKTNVCQACRSIEHSRANCPIRRETS
;
A
#
# COMPACT_ATOMS: atom_id res chain seq x y z
N ILE A 1 -18.27 -0.55 1.50
CA ILE A 1 -17.90 0.88 1.68
C ILE A 1 -19.04 1.68 2.35
N LYS A 2 -20.22 1.80 1.71
CA LYS A 2 -21.33 2.66 2.21
C LYS A 2 -21.80 2.42 3.65
N LEU A 3 -21.75 1.19 4.17
CA LEU A 3 -22.14 0.89 5.56
C LEU A 3 -21.12 1.38 6.60
N LYS A 4 -19.82 1.39 6.28
CA LYS A 4 -18.77 1.84 7.20
C LYS A 4 -18.62 3.36 7.23
N TRP A 5 -18.91 4.02 6.11
CA TRP A 5 -18.86 5.48 6.00
C TRP A 5 -20.26 6.12 6.01
N ALA A 6 -21.27 5.40 6.50
CA ALA A 6 -22.64 5.92 6.58
C ALA A 6 -22.73 7.19 7.46
N SER A 7 -21.90 7.26 8.50
CA SER A 7 -21.75 8.43 9.39
C SER A 7 -21.05 9.61 8.73
N ALA A 8 -20.27 9.37 7.66
CA ALA A 8 -19.58 10.40 6.89
C ALA A 8 -20.49 11.03 5.80
N GLY A 9 -21.76 10.65 5.76
CA GLY A 9 -22.72 11.17 4.80
C GLY A 9 -22.65 10.48 3.43
N LYS A 10 -23.08 11.20 2.39
CA LYS A 10 -23.13 10.68 1.02
C LYS A 10 -21.72 10.61 0.44
N VAL A 11 -21.31 9.40 0.05
CA VAL A 11 -20.05 9.15 -0.66
C VAL A 11 -20.33 8.76 -2.10
N ASP A 12 -19.69 9.48 -3.03
CA ASP A 12 -19.55 9.05 -4.42
C ASP A 12 -18.16 8.42 -4.59
N CYS A 13 -18.09 7.31 -5.31
CA CYS A 13 -16.85 6.58 -5.55
C CYS A 13 -16.65 6.38 -7.04
N GLN A 14 -15.46 6.73 -7.51
CA GLN A 14 -15.00 6.43 -8.86
C GLN A 14 -13.76 5.55 -8.77
N ALA A 15 -13.82 4.39 -9.40
CA ALA A 15 -12.63 3.58 -9.61
C ALA A 15 -11.74 4.27 -10.65
N LEU A 16 -10.46 4.39 -10.35
CA LEU A 16 -9.42 4.81 -11.28
C LEU A 16 -8.62 3.57 -11.69
N GLU A 17 -7.64 3.77 -12.58
CA GLU A 17 -6.72 2.71 -12.97
C GLU A 17 -5.78 2.32 -11.81
N HIS A 18 -5.15 1.14 -11.94
CA HIS A 18 -4.06 0.70 -11.07
C HIS A 18 -4.42 0.51 -9.58
N GLY A 19 -5.70 0.29 -9.26
CA GLY A 19 -6.15 0.06 -7.88
C GLY A 19 -6.35 1.33 -7.06
N PHE A 20 -6.34 2.50 -7.71
CA PHE A 20 -6.72 3.76 -7.08
C PHE A 20 -8.23 3.97 -7.12
N TYR A 21 -8.75 4.65 -6.10
CA TYR A 21 -10.16 5.02 -6.01
C TYR A 21 -10.24 6.49 -5.60
N LEU A 22 -11.08 7.25 -6.30
CA LEU A 22 -11.43 8.60 -5.89
C LEU A 22 -12.75 8.57 -5.13
N PHE A 23 -12.71 9.05 -3.90
CA PHE A 23 -13.90 9.19 -3.07
C PHE A 23 -14.22 10.66 -2.88
N LYS A 24 -15.45 11.03 -3.21
CA LYS A 24 -15.96 12.38 -3.02
C LYS A 24 -16.90 12.41 -1.82
N PHE A 25 -16.59 13.31 -0.90
CA PHE A 25 -17.36 13.61 0.31
C PHE A 25 -17.62 15.11 0.40
N ASP A 26 -18.51 15.51 1.30
CA ASP A 26 -18.50 16.88 1.82
C ASP A 26 -17.29 17.09 2.74
N THR A 27 -17.02 18.34 3.13
CA THR A 27 -15.82 18.69 3.90
C THR A 27 -15.76 17.94 5.24
N VAL A 28 -16.90 17.85 5.93
CA VAL A 28 -17.02 17.21 7.26
C VAL A 28 -16.83 15.70 7.15
N GLY A 29 -17.49 15.04 6.20
CA GLY A 29 -17.36 13.61 5.95
C GLY A 29 -15.95 13.23 5.51
N ARG A 30 -15.32 14.04 4.65
CA ARG A 30 -13.92 13.84 4.24
C ARG A 30 -12.99 13.83 5.45
N ASP A 31 -13.07 14.86 6.30
CA ASP A 31 -12.16 15.02 7.42
C ASP A 31 -12.37 13.91 8.45
N TRP A 32 -13.63 13.56 8.76
CA TRP A 32 -13.94 12.43 9.62
C TRP A 32 -13.40 11.10 9.08
N VAL A 33 -13.55 10.84 7.77
CA VAL A 33 -13.06 9.60 7.15
C VAL A 33 -11.53 9.52 7.21
N ILE A 34 -10.83 10.63 7.00
CA ILE A 34 -9.36 10.67 7.05
C ILE A 34 -8.84 10.54 8.49
N GLU A 35 -9.51 11.17 9.45
CA GLU A 35 -9.16 11.08 10.88
C GLU A 35 -9.39 9.68 11.46
N ASN A 36 -10.26 8.88 10.84
CA ASN A 36 -10.57 7.51 11.27
C ASN A 36 -9.92 6.44 10.36
N ASP A 37 -8.98 6.82 9.49
CA ASP A 37 -8.09 5.90 8.75
C ASP A 37 -7.16 5.17 9.75
N PRO A 38 -6.77 3.89 9.54
CA PRO A 38 -6.92 3.06 8.34
C PRO A 38 -8.25 2.31 8.18
N TRP A 39 -8.69 2.12 6.94
CA TRP A 39 -9.97 1.48 6.62
C TRP A 39 -9.83 0.07 6.04
N ASP A 40 -10.34 -0.91 6.78
CA ASP A 40 -10.43 -2.29 6.32
C ASP A 40 -11.81 -2.56 5.72
N ILE A 41 -11.90 -2.66 4.40
CA ILE A 41 -13.17 -2.87 3.71
C ILE A 41 -13.08 -4.15 2.88
N TRP A 42 -13.87 -5.17 3.27
CA TRP A 42 -13.92 -6.47 2.59
C TRP A 42 -12.56 -7.16 2.44
N GLY A 43 -11.69 -7.03 3.46
CA GLY A 43 -10.33 -7.58 3.43
C GLY A 43 -9.33 -6.73 2.63
N ILE A 44 -9.77 -5.62 2.03
CA ILE A 44 -8.91 -4.64 1.39
C ILE A 44 -8.60 -3.52 2.38
N HIS A 45 -7.32 -3.25 2.54
CA HIS A 45 -6.82 -2.21 3.42
C HIS A 45 -6.64 -0.93 2.62
N LEU A 46 -7.55 0.01 2.78
CA LEU A 46 -7.50 1.30 2.13
C LEU A 46 -6.65 2.26 2.96
N VAL A 47 -5.79 2.98 2.27
CA VAL A 47 -5.04 4.11 2.82
C VAL A 47 -5.57 5.34 2.12
N LEU A 48 -6.15 6.24 2.90
CA LEU A 48 -6.78 7.44 2.36
C LEU A 48 -5.87 8.65 2.52
N ARG A 49 -5.79 9.48 1.48
CA ARG A 49 -5.19 10.81 1.53
C ARG A 49 -6.13 11.85 0.96
N LYS A 50 -5.97 13.10 1.41
CA LYS A 50 -6.61 14.24 0.74
C LYS A 50 -6.08 14.32 -0.68
N TRP A 51 -6.97 14.56 -1.63
CA TRP A 51 -6.56 14.87 -2.99
C TRP A 51 -5.83 16.22 -3.01
N ASP A 52 -4.70 16.25 -3.71
CA ASP A 52 -3.92 17.45 -3.97
C ASP A 52 -3.35 17.39 -5.40
N SER A 53 -3.01 18.53 -5.99
CA SER A 53 -2.52 18.60 -7.37
C SER A 53 -1.13 18.00 -7.56
N SER A 54 -0.42 17.65 -6.49
CA SER A 54 0.85 16.92 -6.53
C SER A 54 0.68 15.40 -6.39
N PHE A 55 -0.56 14.90 -6.49
CA PHE A 55 -0.85 13.47 -6.46
C PHE A 55 -0.15 12.74 -7.61
N ASP A 56 0.70 11.78 -7.24
CA ASP A 56 1.49 10.98 -8.16
C ASP A 56 0.98 9.53 -8.15
N MET A 57 0.29 9.13 -9.21
CA MET A 57 -0.22 7.77 -9.42
C MET A 57 0.90 6.73 -9.60
N SER A 58 2.15 7.14 -9.76
CA SER A 58 3.30 6.23 -9.84
C SER A 58 3.73 5.69 -8.48
N ARG A 59 3.19 6.23 -7.37
CA ARG A 59 3.48 5.80 -6.00
C ARG A 59 2.21 5.27 -5.34
N GLY A 60 2.33 4.12 -4.68
CA GLY A 60 1.23 3.45 -4.01
C GLY A 60 1.56 3.13 -2.56
N TYR A 61 0.51 2.87 -1.80
CA TYR A 61 0.61 2.52 -0.39
C TYR A 61 0.54 1.01 -0.22
N LEU A 62 1.57 0.45 0.42
CA LEU A 62 1.65 -0.98 0.64
C LEU A 62 1.85 -1.30 2.11
N TRP A 63 1.01 -2.20 2.61
CA TRP A 63 1.14 -2.73 3.95
C TRP A 63 2.17 -3.86 3.95
N ILE A 64 3.18 -3.69 4.78
CA ILE A 64 4.19 -4.70 5.07
C ILE A 64 3.95 -5.31 6.46
N TYR A 65 4.17 -6.63 6.55
CA TYR A 65 4.22 -7.34 7.81
C TYR A 65 5.66 -7.75 8.13
N GLY A 66 6.05 -7.64 9.39
CA GLY A 66 7.40 -7.97 9.83
C GLY A 66 7.56 -7.95 11.35
N GLY A 67 8.67 -8.49 11.85
CA GLY A 67 8.95 -8.55 13.29
C GLY A 67 9.61 -7.27 13.85
N LYS A 68 10.29 -7.43 14.99
CA LYS A 68 11.09 -6.35 15.64
C LYS A 68 12.02 -5.62 14.67
N GLY A 69 11.81 -4.32 14.47
CA GLY A 69 12.67 -3.50 13.61
C GLY A 69 12.08 -3.23 12.22
N ILE A 70 10.79 -3.51 12.02
CA ILE A 70 10.06 -3.21 10.79
C ILE A 70 10.20 -1.74 10.34
N GLY A 71 10.39 -0.78 11.27
CA GLY A 71 10.62 0.62 10.91
C GLY A 71 11.86 0.82 10.05
N CYS A 72 12.98 0.15 10.37
CA CYS A 72 14.21 0.23 9.56
C CYS A 72 14.01 -0.42 8.17
N VAL A 73 13.24 -1.51 8.13
CA VAL A 73 12.88 -2.21 6.88
C VAL A 73 12.01 -1.29 6.02
N ALA A 74 11.03 -0.63 6.64
CA ALA A 74 10.12 0.30 5.98
C ALA A 74 10.86 1.47 5.34
N SER A 75 11.75 2.14 6.09
CA SER A 75 12.57 3.23 5.55
C SER A 75 13.50 2.79 4.42
N SER A 76 13.89 1.52 4.36
CA SER A 76 14.69 0.98 3.26
C SER A 76 13.87 0.72 2.00
N LEU A 77 12.56 0.56 2.16
CA LEU A 77 11.59 0.29 1.09
C LEU A 77 11.00 1.57 0.50
N GLY A 78 10.76 2.57 1.34
CA GLY A 78 10.15 3.84 0.98
C GLY A 78 9.83 4.68 2.21
N GLU A 79 8.84 5.56 2.09
CA GLU A 79 8.45 6.44 3.20
C GLU A 79 7.42 5.73 4.10
N PRO A 80 7.72 5.50 5.38
CA PRO A 80 6.78 4.92 6.33
C PRO A 80 5.69 5.94 6.70
N LEU A 81 4.42 5.58 6.53
CA LEU A 81 3.28 6.48 6.77
C LEU A 81 2.48 6.11 8.02
N TYR A 82 2.07 4.84 8.14
CA TYR A 82 1.16 4.40 9.20
C TYR A 82 1.67 3.15 9.89
N LEU A 83 1.54 3.10 11.22
CA LEU A 83 1.71 1.89 12.01
C LEU A 83 0.34 1.25 12.20
N GLY A 84 0.23 -0.07 11.98
CA GLY A 84 -1.02 -0.79 12.24
C GLY A 84 -1.35 -0.80 13.73
N THR A 85 -2.63 -0.71 14.08
CA THR A 85 -3.17 -0.62 15.46
C THR A 85 -2.67 -1.72 16.40
N ALA A 86 -2.44 -2.94 15.89
CA ALA A 86 -1.84 -4.05 16.65
C ALA A 86 -0.39 -3.78 17.08
N THR A 87 0.32 -2.92 16.37
CA THR A 87 1.69 -2.46 16.67
C THR A 87 1.68 -1.34 17.72
N GLU A 88 0.62 -0.55 17.75
CA GLU A 88 0.46 0.63 18.62
C GLU A 88 0.06 0.21 20.05
N ALA A 89 -0.78 -0.81 20.19
CA ALA A 89 -1.35 -1.22 21.47
C ALA A 89 -0.47 -2.15 22.31
N THR A 90 0.61 -2.73 21.79
CA THR A 90 1.45 -3.61 22.62
C THR A 90 2.86 -3.80 22.07
N MET A 91 3.86 -3.65 22.95
CA MET A 91 5.21 -4.21 22.84
C MET A 91 5.20 -5.77 22.77
N ARG A 92 4.33 -6.39 21.97
CA ARG A 92 4.26 -7.84 21.70
C ARG A 92 4.66 -8.19 20.27
N LEU A 93 5.78 -7.60 19.83
CA LEU A 93 6.97 -8.11 19.13
C LEU A 93 6.97 -9.38 18.24
N ALA A 94 5.86 -10.08 18.01
CA ALA A 94 5.82 -11.20 17.07
C ALA A 94 5.58 -10.70 15.64
N TYR A 95 4.61 -9.80 15.45
CA TYR A 95 4.25 -9.25 14.14
C TYR A 95 3.81 -7.79 14.28
N ALA A 96 4.52 -6.91 13.59
CA ALA A 96 4.20 -5.51 13.40
C ALA A 96 3.73 -5.31 11.96
N ARG A 97 2.87 -4.32 11.76
CA ARG A 97 2.33 -3.96 10.46
C ARG A 97 2.59 -2.49 10.18
N LEU A 98 3.07 -2.16 9.00
CA LEU A 98 3.45 -0.81 8.65
C LEU A 98 3.05 -0.50 7.20
N CYS A 99 2.46 0.67 6.94
CA CYS A 99 2.14 1.16 5.61
C CYS A 99 3.29 2.01 5.06
N VAL A 100 3.82 1.63 3.90
CA VAL A 100 4.93 2.33 3.23
C VAL A 100 4.46 2.85 1.88
N GLU A 101 4.79 4.11 1.58
CA GLU A 101 4.65 4.65 0.24
C GLU A 101 5.84 4.22 -0.63
N MET A 102 5.56 3.47 -1.69
CA MET A 102 6.57 2.93 -2.60
C MET A 102 6.20 3.17 -4.06
N PRO A 103 7.18 3.17 -4.97
CA PRO A 103 6.90 3.12 -6.40
C PRO A 103 6.03 1.90 -6.77
N MET A 104 5.00 2.12 -7.57
CA MET A 104 4.10 1.10 -8.10
C MET A 104 4.81 0.13 -9.05
N PHE A 105 5.91 0.60 -9.63
CA PHE A 105 6.76 -0.11 -10.56
C PHE A 105 8.16 -0.21 -9.96
N GLY A 106 8.63 -1.42 -9.70
CA GLY A 106 9.95 -1.64 -9.14
C GLY A 106 10.14 -3.03 -8.55
N PRO A 107 11.35 -3.33 -8.06
CA PRO A 107 11.60 -4.56 -7.34
C PRO A 107 10.90 -4.53 -5.98
N PHE A 108 10.06 -5.54 -5.72
CA PHE A 108 9.47 -5.80 -4.41
C PHE A 108 10.29 -6.90 -3.71
N PRO A 109 11.32 -6.54 -2.92
CA PRO A 109 12.21 -7.54 -2.32
C PRO A 109 11.45 -8.41 -1.32
N LYS A 110 11.61 -9.73 -1.45
CA LYS A 110 11.00 -10.69 -0.51
C LYS A 110 11.67 -10.68 0.87
N SER A 111 12.94 -10.25 0.92
CA SER A 111 13.67 -10.09 2.16
C SER A 111 14.64 -8.91 2.12
N ILE A 112 14.87 -8.31 3.28
CA ILE A 112 15.79 -7.19 3.47
C ILE A 112 16.79 -7.53 4.57
N LYS A 113 18.08 -7.39 4.28
CA LYS A 113 19.16 -7.61 5.23
C LYS A 113 19.55 -6.30 5.89
N VAL A 114 19.38 -6.22 7.20
CA VAL A 114 19.75 -5.06 8.01
C VAL A 114 21.00 -5.38 8.80
N TYR A 115 22.01 -4.54 8.67
CA TYR A 115 23.28 -4.64 9.40
C TYR A 115 23.14 -3.92 10.74
N ARG A 116 23.30 -4.66 11.84
CA ARG A 116 23.34 -4.09 13.20
C ARG A 116 24.77 -3.85 13.65
N PRO A 117 24.98 -3.07 14.73
CA PRO A 117 26.29 -2.95 15.37
C PRO A 117 26.91 -4.33 15.64
N TYR A 118 28.24 -4.41 15.56
CA TYR A 118 29.03 -5.64 15.73
C TYR A 118 28.88 -6.69 14.61
N GLY A 119 28.46 -6.29 13.41
CA GLY A 119 28.44 -7.16 12.23
C GLY A 119 27.29 -8.17 12.21
N LYS A 120 26.31 -8.04 13.10
CA LYS A 120 25.15 -8.94 13.14
C LYS A 120 24.19 -8.57 12.01
N ILE A 121 24.03 -9.47 11.05
CA ILE A 121 23.05 -9.34 9.97
C ILE A 121 21.73 -9.95 10.43
N VAL A 122 20.63 -9.20 10.28
CA VAL A 122 19.29 -9.73 10.47
C VAL A 122 18.52 -9.60 9.17
N GLU A 123 18.03 -10.73 8.69
CA GLU A 123 17.19 -10.80 7.51
C GLU A 123 15.72 -10.72 7.91
N PHE A 124 15.01 -9.78 7.30
CA PHE A 124 13.59 -9.57 7.48
C PHE A 124 12.86 -10.10 6.26
N VAL A 125 11.96 -11.06 6.46
CA VAL A 125 11.01 -11.47 5.43
C VAL A 125 9.91 -10.42 5.37
N VAL A 126 9.62 -9.93 4.16
CA VAL A 126 8.61 -8.90 3.92
C VAL A 126 7.45 -9.53 3.16
N GLU A 127 6.29 -9.49 3.79
CA GLU A 127 5.03 -9.88 3.16
C GLU A 127 4.23 -8.64 2.80
N TYR A 128 3.64 -8.68 1.61
CA TYR A 128 2.93 -7.56 1.00
C TYR A 128 1.47 -7.92 0.81
N THR A 129 0.55 -7.06 1.24
CA THR A 129 -0.91 -7.29 1.04
C THR A 129 -1.34 -7.19 -0.41
N TRP A 130 -0.59 -6.45 -1.24
CA TRP A 130 -0.91 -6.21 -2.63
C TRP A 130 0.36 -6.14 -3.46
N LYS A 131 0.35 -6.79 -4.63
CA LYS A 131 1.45 -6.76 -5.61
C LYS A 131 0.86 -6.49 -6.97
N THR A 132 1.31 -5.43 -7.63
CA THR A 132 0.98 -5.17 -9.04
C THR A 132 1.56 -6.29 -9.88
N ASN A 133 0.71 -7.04 -10.59
CA ASN A 133 1.17 -7.91 -11.66
C ASN A 133 1.40 -7.05 -12.90
N VAL A 134 2.57 -6.42 -12.96
CA VAL A 134 2.95 -5.60 -14.10
C VAL A 134 3.35 -6.52 -15.27
N CYS A 135 2.69 -6.37 -16.40
CA CYS A 135 3.09 -6.98 -17.66
C CYS A 135 4.47 -6.48 -18.06
N GLN A 136 5.46 -7.37 -18.08
CA GLN A 136 6.83 -7.01 -18.45
C GLN A 136 6.99 -6.53 -19.90
N ALA A 137 6.00 -6.78 -20.77
CA ALA A 137 6.06 -6.40 -22.19
C ALA A 137 5.54 -4.98 -22.46
N CYS A 138 4.43 -4.58 -21.81
CA CYS A 138 3.79 -3.28 -22.06
C CYS A 138 3.72 -2.37 -20.83
N ARG A 139 4.20 -2.84 -19.67
CA ARG A 139 4.14 -2.16 -18.36
C ARG A 139 2.72 -1.89 -17.83
N SER A 140 1.68 -2.48 -18.43
CA SER A 140 0.31 -2.44 -17.91
C SER A 140 0.11 -3.40 -16.74
N ILE A 141 -0.76 -3.05 -15.79
CA ILE A 141 -1.08 -3.86 -14.60
C ILE A 141 -2.36 -4.71 -14.80
N GLU A 142 -3.09 -4.48 -15.89
CA GLU A 142 -4.41 -5.09 -16.11
C GLU A 142 -4.35 -6.52 -16.65
N HIS A 143 -3.17 -6.96 -17.13
CA HIS A 143 -3.00 -8.28 -17.72
C HIS A 143 -1.61 -8.84 -17.46
N SER A 144 -1.49 -10.16 -17.47
CA SER A 144 -0.20 -10.84 -17.40
C SER A 144 0.52 -10.80 -18.75
N ARG A 145 1.83 -11.06 -18.78
CA ARG A 145 2.61 -11.17 -20.03
C ARG A 145 1.99 -12.14 -21.04
N ALA A 146 1.31 -13.19 -20.58
CA ALA A 146 0.66 -14.17 -21.44
C ALA A 146 -0.53 -13.59 -22.21
N ASN A 147 -1.21 -12.59 -21.65
CA ASN A 147 -2.39 -11.95 -22.22
C ASN A 147 -2.08 -10.53 -22.76
N CYS A 148 -0.82 -10.26 -23.09
CA CYS A 148 -0.40 -8.95 -23.57
C CYS A 148 -0.83 -8.71 -25.02
N PRO A 149 -1.62 -7.64 -25.30
CA PRO A 149 -2.09 -7.35 -26.66
C PRO A 149 -0.97 -6.88 -27.60
N ILE A 150 0.20 -6.48 -27.07
CA ILE A 150 1.36 -6.02 -27.87
C ILE A 150 2.12 -7.20 -28.51
N ARG A 151 1.65 -8.44 -28.37
CA ARG A 151 2.31 -9.61 -28.96
C ARG A 151 1.53 -10.19 -30.16
N ARG A 152 1.46 -9.43 -31.25
CA ARG A 152 1.33 -10.00 -32.61
C ARG A 152 2.09 -9.14 -33.60
N GLU A 153 3.40 -9.37 -33.71
CA GLU A 153 4.14 -9.20 -34.95
C GLU A 153 5.43 -10.04 -34.83
N THR A 154 5.30 -11.30 -35.19
CA THR A 154 6.41 -12.09 -35.73
C THR A 154 5.98 -12.49 -37.13
N SER A 155 6.53 -11.81 -38.13
CA SER A 155 7.04 -12.42 -39.37
C SER A 155 7.68 -11.35 -40.24
#